data_AF-A0A5N6DYN1-F1
#
_entry.id   AF-A0A5N6DYN1-F1
#
_cell.length_a   1.000
_cell.length_b   1.000
_cell.length_c   1.000
_cell.angle_alpha   90.00
_cell.angle_beta   90.00
_cell.angle_gamma   90.00
#
_symmetry.space_group_name_H-M   'P 1'
#
loop_
_entity.id
_entity.type
_entity.pdbx_description
1 polymer ?
#
loop_
_entity_poly.entity_id
_entity_poly.type
_entity_poly.pdbx_seq_one_letter_code
_entity_poly.pdbx_strand_id
1 'polypeptide(L)'
;MVVDRRYPTKPATVQGLLQCLSDPDTTEKQKRAMQLLVACMIEIFEDNPRLDYMNEIALISEITTEDEYRKILTAFSNAMITGTEDGTVIHQKLLANFTIVLRRAKFILTAENADHGMVLDSLRRRLDTAVRDAVLETQYHLVCMIRCVIDSMVDLRLGGIDRAQFHEPLLAQLESLSEHPEPHLAQASRHAYLGLLNIADNETAWQGF
;
A
#
# COMPACT_ATOMS: atom_id res chain seq x y z
N MET A 1 41.37 14.51 6.81
CA MET A 1 41.60 13.10 6.40
C MET A 1 40.29 12.59 5.82
N VAL A 2 40.24 12.39 4.50
CA VAL A 2 39.08 11.76 3.85
C VAL A 2 39.21 10.27 4.13
N VAL A 3 38.27 9.71 4.89
CA VAL A 3 38.20 8.26 5.08
C VAL A 3 37.75 7.70 3.74
N ASP A 4 38.59 6.90 3.08
CA ASP A 4 38.27 6.18 1.84
C ASP A 4 37.17 5.14 2.17
N ARG A 5 35.91 5.60 2.25
CA ARG A 5 34.74 4.76 2.52
C ARG A 5 34.41 4.00 1.25
N ARG A 6 35.12 2.90 1.02
CA ARG A 6 34.76 1.95 -0.04
C ARG A 6 33.54 1.16 0.39
N TYR A 7 32.40 1.52 -0.16
CA TYR A 7 31.20 0.70 -0.06
C TYR A 7 31.41 -0.63 -0.81
N PRO A 8 30.98 -1.76 -0.23
CA PRO A 8 31.02 -3.03 -0.93
C PRO A 8 30.18 -2.91 -2.21
N THR A 9 30.67 -3.50 -3.31
CA THR A 9 29.98 -3.49 -4.60
C THR A 9 28.60 -4.17 -4.53
N LYS A 10 28.35 -4.95 -3.46
CA LYS A 10 27.09 -5.56 -3.11
C LYS A 10 26.78 -5.26 -1.62
N PRO A 11 25.82 -4.38 -1.31
CA PRO A 11 25.41 -4.16 0.07
C PRO A 11 24.83 -5.44 0.67
N ALA A 12 25.18 -5.72 1.93
CA ALA A 12 24.70 -6.91 2.64
C ALA A 12 23.30 -6.74 3.25
N THR A 13 22.82 -5.49 3.35
CA THR A 13 21.54 -5.13 3.95
C THR A 13 20.88 -3.99 3.18
N VAL A 14 19.55 -3.87 3.27
CA VAL A 14 18.79 -2.72 2.73
C VAL A 14 19.29 -1.40 3.32
N GLN A 15 19.70 -1.40 4.58
CA GLN A 15 20.27 -0.22 5.23
C GLN A 15 21.64 0.18 4.66
N GLY A 16 22.47 -0.80 4.29
CA GLY A 16 23.71 -0.55 3.55
C GLY A 16 23.46 -0.03 2.13
N LEU A 17 22.35 -0.44 1.51
CA LEU A 17 21.92 0.06 0.20
C LEU A 17 21.44 1.53 0.30
N LEU A 18 20.63 1.85 1.32
CA LEU A 18 20.24 3.22 1.70
C LEU A 18 21.47 4.11 1.91
N GLN A 19 22.41 3.67 2.75
CA GLN A 19 23.65 4.42 3.02
C GLN A 19 24.44 4.69 1.74
N CYS A 20 24.55 3.71 0.85
CA CYS A 20 25.26 3.88 -0.41
C CYS A 20 24.55 4.89 -1.33
N LEU A 21 23.22 4.87 -1.41
CA LEU A 21 22.44 5.81 -2.23
C LEU A 21 22.47 7.25 -1.70
N SER A 22 22.55 7.42 -0.37
CA SER A 22 22.59 8.74 0.27
C SER A 22 24.00 9.33 0.42
N ASP A 23 25.06 8.56 0.20
CA ASP A 23 26.43 9.04 0.35
C ASP A 23 26.86 9.91 -0.86
N PRO A 24 27.30 11.17 -0.64
CA PRO A 24 27.76 12.07 -1.70
C PRO A 24 29.02 11.57 -2.43
N ASP A 25 29.83 10.72 -1.79
CA ASP A 25 31.06 10.15 -2.34
C ASP A 25 30.80 8.89 -3.19
N THR A 26 29.55 8.38 -3.21
CA THR A 26 29.18 7.25 -4.08
C THR A 26 29.18 7.66 -5.55
N THR A 27 29.93 6.93 -6.37
CA THR A 27 30.01 7.19 -7.81
C THR A 27 28.67 6.95 -8.52
N GLU A 28 28.41 7.67 -9.61
CA GLU A 28 27.18 7.49 -10.41
C GLU A 28 27.02 6.05 -10.94
N LYS A 29 28.13 5.38 -11.26
CA LYS A 29 28.10 3.96 -11.65
C LYS A 29 27.62 3.07 -10.51
N GLN A 30 28.04 3.33 -9.28
CA GLN A 30 27.57 2.58 -8.10
C GLN A 30 26.09 2.88 -7.82
N LYS A 31 25.67 4.15 -7.84
CA LYS A 31 24.26 4.52 -7.65
C LYS A 31 23.35 3.81 -8.65
N ARG A 32 23.73 3.79 -9.93
CA ARG A 32 22.97 3.09 -10.97
C ARG A 32 22.89 1.58 -10.72
N ALA A 33 23.99 0.96 -10.26
CA ALA A 33 23.97 -0.46 -9.89
C ALA A 33 23.05 -0.73 -8.68
N MET A 34 23.03 0.16 -7.68
CA MET A 34 22.13 0.04 -6.52
C MET A 34 20.67 0.22 -6.91
N GLN A 35 20.35 1.16 -7.81
CA GLN A 35 18.99 1.33 -8.35
C GLN A 35 18.52 0.10 -9.13
N LEU A 36 19.39 -0.49 -9.96
CA LEU A 36 19.07 -1.74 -10.65
C LEU A 36 18.80 -2.89 -9.68
N LEU A 37 19.58 -2.97 -8.59
CA LEU A 37 19.35 -3.97 -7.55
C LEU A 37 17.98 -3.77 -6.88
N VAL A 38 17.60 -2.52 -6.57
CA VAL A 38 16.27 -2.18 -6.04
C VAL A 38 15.17 -2.64 -6.99
N ALA A 39 15.27 -2.29 -8.28
CA ALA A 39 14.30 -2.69 -9.29
C ALA A 39 14.15 -4.23 -9.37
N CYS A 40 15.26 -4.97 -9.38
CA CYS A 40 15.22 -6.44 -9.39
C CYS A 40 14.60 -7.01 -8.11
N MET A 41 14.84 -6.41 -6.94
CA MET A 41 14.21 -6.88 -5.69
C MET A 41 12.69 -6.70 -5.73
N ILE A 42 12.21 -5.60 -6.31
CA ILE A 42 10.78 -5.33 -6.49
C ILE A 42 10.16 -6.33 -7.46
N GLU A 43 10.81 -6.58 -8.60
CA GLU A 43 10.35 -7.56 -9.60
C GLU A 43 10.26 -8.97 -9.01
N ILE A 44 11.29 -9.40 -8.25
CA ILE A 44 11.26 -10.70 -7.56
C ILE A 44 10.09 -10.80 -6.58
N PHE A 45 9.81 -9.72 -5.85
CA PHE A 45 8.69 -9.71 -4.90
C PHE A 45 7.33 -9.66 -5.61
N GLU A 46 7.23 -8.96 -6.73
CA GLU A 46 6.02 -8.91 -7.56
C GLU A 46 5.68 -10.30 -8.12
N ASP A 47 6.68 -11.02 -8.63
CA ASP A 47 6.52 -12.37 -9.18
C ASP A 47 6.26 -13.43 -8.09
N ASN A 48 6.86 -13.26 -6.91
CA ASN A 48 6.74 -14.20 -5.80
C ASN A 48 6.81 -13.49 -4.44
N PRO A 49 5.66 -13.03 -3.90
CA PRO A 49 5.63 -12.22 -2.70
C PRO A 49 5.74 -13.05 -1.42
N ARG A 50 6.95 -13.60 -1.19
CA ARG A 50 7.24 -14.41 0.00
C ARG A 50 7.31 -13.54 1.25
N LEU A 51 6.83 -14.09 2.37
CA LEU A 51 6.89 -13.45 3.69
C LEU A 51 8.30 -13.04 4.11
N ASP A 52 9.30 -13.78 3.65
CA ASP A 52 10.72 -13.54 3.94
C ASP A 52 11.25 -12.28 3.26
N TYR A 53 10.60 -11.77 2.21
CA TYR A 53 11.03 -10.58 1.47
C TYR A 53 10.29 -9.32 1.92
N MET A 54 9.18 -9.44 2.62
CA MET A 54 8.28 -8.31 2.91
C MET A 54 8.92 -7.21 3.74
N ASN A 55 9.78 -7.56 4.70
CA ASN A 55 10.44 -6.57 5.55
C ASN A 55 11.42 -5.73 4.71
N GLU A 56 12.21 -6.40 3.88
CA GLU A 56 13.19 -5.78 3.00
C GLU A 56 12.51 -4.90 1.96
N ILE A 57 11.40 -5.36 1.39
CA ILE A 57 10.64 -4.57 0.40
C ILE A 57 9.96 -3.36 1.05
N ALA A 58 9.43 -3.51 2.27
CA ALA A 58 8.88 -2.36 3.02
C ALA A 58 9.96 -1.32 3.34
N LEU A 59 11.19 -1.73 3.64
CA LEU A 59 12.31 -0.81 3.83
C LEU A 59 12.82 -0.20 2.52
N ILE A 60 12.89 -0.99 1.44
CA ILE A 60 13.25 -0.50 0.10
C ILE A 60 12.22 0.51 -0.39
N SER A 61 10.96 0.31 0.01
CA SER A 61 9.92 1.26 -0.27
C SER A 61 10.21 2.61 0.33
N GLU A 62 11.30 2.90 1.07
CA GLU A 62 11.80 4.22 1.52
C GLU A 62 12.72 4.96 0.54
N ILE A 63 13.19 4.28 -0.51
CA ILE A 63 14.17 4.81 -1.48
C ILE A 63 13.74 4.65 -2.94
N THR A 64 12.57 4.06 -3.17
CA THR A 64 12.01 3.90 -4.51
C THR A 64 11.52 5.20 -5.12
N THR A 65 11.51 5.22 -6.45
CA THR A 65 10.75 6.15 -7.28
C THR A 65 9.23 5.93 -7.15
N GLU A 66 8.45 6.82 -7.75
CA GLU A 66 6.98 6.73 -7.75
C GLU A 66 6.46 5.47 -8.46
N ASP A 67 7.03 5.12 -9.61
CA ASP A 67 6.65 3.93 -10.38
C ASP A 67 6.97 2.63 -9.63
N GLU A 68 8.17 2.56 -9.04
CA GLU A 68 8.59 1.44 -8.20
C GLU A 68 7.72 1.31 -6.94
N TYR A 69 7.32 2.44 -6.34
CA TYR A 69 6.40 2.44 -5.22
C TYR A 69 5.02 1.86 -5.59
N ARG A 70 4.47 2.22 -6.75
CA ARG A 70 3.22 1.64 -7.28
C ARG A 70 3.32 0.12 -7.45
N LYS A 71 4.45 -0.38 -7.97
CA LYS A 71 4.71 -1.83 -8.08
C LYS A 71 4.72 -2.52 -6.73
N ILE A 72 5.44 -1.95 -5.75
CA ILE A 72 5.45 -2.48 -4.37
C ILE A 72 4.04 -2.54 -3.80
N LEU A 73 3.28 -1.46 -3.93
CA LEU A 73 1.91 -1.36 -3.41
C LEU A 73 0.99 -2.41 -4.04
N THR A 74 1.12 -2.64 -5.34
CA THR A 74 0.39 -3.66 -6.09
C THR A 74 0.78 -5.07 -5.66
N ALA A 75 2.08 -5.34 -5.50
CA ALA A 75 2.61 -6.63 -5.07
C ALA A 75 2.12 -7.01 -3.66
N PHE A 76 2.18 -6.08 -2.69
CA PHE A 76 1.62 -6.30 -1.35
C PHE A 76 0.12 -6.56 -1.39
N SER A 77 -0.62 -5.79 -2.19
CA SER A 77 -2.07 -5.98 -2.36
C SER A 77 -2.39 -7.36 -2.93
N ASN A 78 -1.64 -7.82 -3.92
CA ASN A 78 -1.78 -9.16 -4.50
C ASN A 78 -1.45 -10.26 -3.48
N ALA A 79 -0.34 -10.13 -2.74
CA ALA A 79 0.09 -11.09 -1.74
C ALA A 79 -0.94 -11.32 -0.62
N MET A 80 -1.64 -10.26 -0.22
CA MET A 80 -2.71 -10.35 0.79
C MET A 80 -3.93 -11.10 0.26
N ILE A 81 -4.09 -11.14 -1.06
CA ILE A 81 -5.33 -11.60 -1.69
C ILE A 81 -5.21 -13.05 -2.14
N THR A 82 -4.04 -13.50 -2.59
CA THR A 82 -3.80 -14.91 -2.88
C THR A 82 -3.82 -15.78 -1.63
N GLY A 83 -3.65 -15.18 -0.44
CA GLY A 83 -3.29 -15.93 0.76
C GLY A 83 -1.89 -16.49 0.58
N THR A 84 -1.00 -16.28 1.55
CA THR A 84 0.25 -17.04 1.55
C THR A 84 -0.11 -18.52 1.51
N GLU A 85 0.58 -19.31 0.66
CA GLU A 85 0.25 -20.67 0.18
C GLU A 85 -0.33 -21.67 1.22
N ASP A 86 -0.16 -21.40 2.51
CA ASP A 86 -0.67 -22.19 3.63
C ASP A 86 -2.13 -21.90 4.02
N GLY A 87 -2.78 -20.91 3.42
CA GLY A 87 -4.24 -20.72 3.47
C GLY A 87 -4.87 -20.48 4.85
N THR A 88 -4.10 -20.28 5.92
CA THR A 88 -4.67 -20.28 7.28
C THR A 88 -4.67 -18.96 8.03
N VAL A 89 -3.90 -17.93 7.65
CA VAL A 89 -3.99 -16.60 8.28
C VAL A 89 -3.34 -15.60 7.33
N ILE A 90 -3.99 -14.48 6.99
CA ILE A 90 -3.25 -13.32 6.47
C ILE A 90 -2.27 -12.89 7.55
N HIS A 91 -0.99 -13.19 7.33
CA HIS A 91 0.05 -12.93 8.32
C HIS A 91 -0.03 -11.48 8.79
N GLN A 92 -0.13 -11.28 10.11
CA GLN A 92 0.02 -9.95 10.73
C GLN A 92 1.27 -9.22 10.23
N LYS A 93 2.31 -9.98 9.86
CA LYS A 93 3.52 -9.50 9.21
C LYS A 93 3.24 -8.79 7.88
N LEU A 94 2.36 -9.32 7.05
CA LEU A 94 1.99 -8.74 5.76
C LEU A 94 1.19 -7.44 5.93
N LEU A 95 0.21 -7.41 6.84
CA LEU A 95 -0.52 -6.18 7.20
C LEU A 95 0.40 -5.11 7.80
N ALA A 96 1.33 -5.51 8.69
CA ALA A 96 2.27 -4.59 9.31
C ALA A 96 3.21 -3.95 8.27
N ASN A 97 3.77 -4.75 7.37
CA ASN A 97 4.65 -4.26 6.30
C ASN A 97 3.88 -3.40 5.29
N PHE A 98 2.66 -3.78 4.93
CA PHE A 98 1.82 -2.95 4.07
C PHE A 98 1.52 -1.58 4.71
N THR A 99 1.27 -1.54 6.02
CA THR A 99 1.09 -0.29 6.76
C THR A 99 2.34 0.60 6.71
N ILE A 100 3.54 0.01 6.78
CA ILE A 100 4.80 0.74 6.63
C ILE A 100 4.88 1.37 5.23
N VAL A 101 4.59 0.59 4.19
CA VAL A 101 4.56 1.08 2.79
C VAL A 101 3.55 2.21 2.62
N LEU A 102 2.34 2.07 3.15
CA LEU A 102 1.28 3.09 3.08
C LEU A 102 1.66 4.38 3.81
N ARG A 103 2.36 4.31 4.95
CA ARG A 103 2.80 5.53 5.65
C ARG A 103 3.77 6.36 4.81
N ARG A 104 4.53 5.76 3.89
CA ARG A 104 5.39 6.52 2.97
C ARG A 104 4.62 7.20 1.84
N ALA A 105 3.40 6.75 1.51
CA ALA A 105 2.59 7.44 0.50
C ALA A 105 2.48 8.95 0.80
N LYS A 106 2.52 9.32 2.09
CA LYS A 106 2.67 10.70 2.63
C LYS A 106 3.73 11.58 1.95
N PHE A 107 4.86 10.99 1.58
CA PHE A 107 6.06 11.71 1.16
C PHE A 107 6.33 11.62 -0.35
N ILE A 108 5.63 10.73 -1.06
CA ILE A 108 5.79 10.53 -2.51
C ILE A 108 4.56 11.02 -3.28
N LEU A 109 3.37 10.90 -2.71
CA LEU A 109 2.13 11.15 -3.43
C LEU A 109 1.61 12.56 -3.12
N THR A 110 1.51 13.36 -4.17
CA THR A 110 0.75 14.62 -4.17
C THR A 110 -0.69 14.33 -4.62
N ALA A 111 -1.62 15.23 -4.34
CA ALA A 111 -3.00 15.13 -4.85
C ALA A 111 -3.06 15.01 -6.39
N GLU A 112 -2.02 15.49 -7.10
CA GLU A 112 -1.89 15.44 -8.56
C GLU A 112 -1.40 14.08 -9.09
N ASN A 113 -0.70 13.28 -8.27
CA ASN A 113 -0.13 11.97 -8.64
C ASN A 113 -0.76 10.79 -7.85
N ALA A 114 -1.85 11.05 -7.12
CA ALA A 114 -2.47 10.11 -6.19
C ALA A 114 -3.23 9.00 -6.93
N ASP A 115 -2.52 7.95 -7.35
CA ASP A 115 -3.12 6.72 -7.88
C ASP A 115 -3.79 5.85 -6.78
N HIS A 116 -4.09 6.45 -5.61
CA HIS A 116 -4.86 5.84 -4.53
C HIS A 116 -6.23 5.36 -4.99
N GLY A 117 -6.82 6.04 -5.98
CA GLY A 117 -8.04 5.60 -6.64
C GLY A 117 -7.90 4.21 -7.26
N MET A 118 -6.78 3.90 -7.93
CA MET A 118 -6.57 2.59 -8.55
C MET A 118 -6.38 1.48 -7.51
N VAL A 119 -5.65 1.75 -6.43
CA VAL A 119 -5.42 0.78 -5.36
C VAL A 119 -6.71 0.51 -4.59
N LEU A 120 -7.42 1.56 -4.21
CA LEU A 120 -8.70 1.40 -3.53
C LEU A 120 -9.74 0.75 -4.45
N ASP A 121 -9.79 1.08 -5.75
CA ASP A 121 -10.73 0.44 -6.66
C ASP A 121 -10.39 -1.03 -6.89
N SER A 122 -9.10 -1.39 -6.96
CA SER A 122 -8.65 -2.78 -6.96
C SER A 122 -9.10 -3.52 -5.70
N LEU A 123 -8.91 -2.92 -4.51
CA LEU A 123 -9.37 -3.48 -3.24
C LEU A 123 -10.90 -3.62 -3.18
N ARG A 124 -11.64 -2.62 -3.66
CA ARG A 124 -13.10 -2.60 -3.74
C ARG A 124 -13.64 -3.72 -4.64
N ARG A 125 -13.15 -3.84 -5.88
CA ARG A 125 -13.56 -4.91 -6.82
C ARG A 125 -13.29 -6.32 -6.25
N ARG A 126 -12.23 -6.46 -5.46
CA ARG A 126 -11.89 -7.71 -4.79
C ARG A 126 -12.76 -7.96 -3.56
N LEU A 127 -13.11 -6.92 -2.79
CA LEU A 127 -14.12 -7.00 -1.73
C LEU A 127 -15.48 -7.42 -2.30
N ASP A 128 -15.89 -6.85 -3.44
CA ASP A 128 -17.11 -7.29 -4.16
C ASP A 128 -17.08 -8.80 -4.42
N THR A 129 -15.92 -9.33 -4.80
CA THR A 129 -15.74 -10.76 -5.08
C THR A 129 -15.78 -11.59 -3.82
N ALA A 130 -15.06 -11.21 -2.77
CA ALA A 130 -15.07 -11.90 -1.48
C ALA A 130 -16.46 -11.91 -0.81
N VAL A 131 -17.25 -10.84 -1.01
CA VAL A 131 -18.65 -10.75 -0.56
C VAL A 131 -19.52 -11.73 -1.33
N ARG A 132 -19.43 -11.75 -2.67
CA ARG A 132 -20.18 -12.72 -3.50
C ARG A 132 -19.84 -14.17 -3.16
N ASP A 133 -18.58 -14.45 -2.90
CA ASP A 133 -18.09 -15.81 -2.62
C ASP A 133 -18.23 -16.19 -1.14
N ALA A 134 -18.76 -15.28 -0.29
CA ALA A 134 -18.95 -15.46 1.15
C ALA A 134 -17.67 -15.86 1.92
N VAL A 135 -16.50 -15.40 1.46
CA VAL A 135 -15.20 -15.68 2.09
C VAL A 135 -14.93 -14.68 3.22
N LEU A 136 -15.54 -14.94 4.38
CA LEU A 136 -15.59 -14.01 5.53
C LEU A 136 -14.22 -13.50 5.99
N GLU A 137 -13.22 -14.37 6.11
CA GLU A 137 -11.87 -13.98 6.51
C GLU A 137 -11.27 -12.99 5.49
N THR A 138 -11.42 -13.27 4.20
CA THR A 138 -10.94 -12.38 3.13
C THR A 138 -11.68 -11.04 3.14
N GLN A 139 -13.00 -11.03 3.40
CA GLN A 139 -13.77 -9.78 3.55
C GLN A 139 -13.23 -8.91 4.68
N TYR A 140 -13.03 -9.49 5.87
CA TYR A 140 -12.51 -8.78 7.03
C TYR A 140 -11.17 -8.10 6.72
N HIS A 141 -10.24 -8.84 6.12
CA HIS A 141 -8.94 -8.30 5.82
C HIS A 141 -8.95 -7.25 4.71
N LEU A 142 -9.79 -7.42 3.68
CA LEU A 142 -10.00 -6.41 2.64
C LEU A 142 -10.52 -5.11 3.22
N VAL A 143 -11.48 -5.19 4.16
CA VAL A 143 -11.99 -4.02 4.87
C VAL A 143 -10.90 -3.37 5.74
N CYS A 144 -10.07 -4.15 6.44
CA CYS A 144 -8.94 -3.60 7.19
C CYS A 144 -7.94 -2.87 6.28
N MET A 145 -7.66 -3.39 5.09
CA MET A 145 -6.78 -2.74 4.11
C MET A 145 -7.38 -1.44 3.59
N ILE A 146 -8.64 -1.48 3.18
CA ILE A 146 -9.39 -0.29 2.73
C ILE A 146 -9.35 0.78 3.82
N ARG A 147 -9.59 0.39 5.08
CA ARG A 147 -9.46 1.27 6.23
C ARG A 147 -8.06 1.86 6.34
N CYS A 148 -6.99 1.07 6.27
CA CYS A 148 -5.62 1.59 6.37
C CYS A 148 -5.30 2.62 5.27
N VAL A 149 -5.80 2.40 4.05
CA VAL A 149 -5.64 3.35 2.94
C VAL A 149 -6.46 4.62 3.22
N ILE A 150 -7.71 4.50 3.66
CA ILE A 150 -8.57 5.63 4.03
C ILE A 150 -7.97 6.45 5.18
N ASP A 151 -7.53 5.80 6.27
CA ASP A 151 -6.88 6.46 7.42
C ASP A 151 -5.64 7.22 6.94
N SER A 152 -4.86 6.65 6.01
CA SER A 152 -3.72 7.32 5.40
C SER A 152 -4.16 8.54 4.56
N MET A 153 -5.22 8.44 3.76
CA MET A 153 -5.72 9.57 2.97
C MET A 153 -6.24 10.72 3.86
N VAL A 154 -6.92 10.39 4.96
CA VAL A 154 -7.40 11.37 5.95
C VAL A 154 -6.21 12.07 6.62
N ASP A 155 -5.20 11.31 7.08
CA ASP A 155 -3.97 11.85 7.70
C ASP A 155 -3.20 12.79 6.76
N LEU A 156 -3.36 12.60 5.45
CA LEU A 156 -2.72 13.36 4.40
C LEU A 156 -3.58 14.47 3.82
N ARG A 157 -4.86 14.56 4.23
CA ARG A 157 -5.86 15.46 3.64
C ARG A 157 -5.96 15.31 2.13
N LEU A 158 -5.80 14.09 1.63
CA LEU A 158 -6.01 13.77 0.22
C LEU A 158 -7.51 13.68 -0.04
N GLY A 159 -7.94 14.21 -1.18
CA GLY A 159 -9.32 14.20 -1.64
C GLY A 159 -9.37 14.25 -3.16
N GLY A 160 -10.53 14.59 -3.73
CA GLY A 160 -10.73 14.62 -5.18
C GLY A 160 -10.88 13.24 -5.81
N ILE A 161 -11.26 12.23 -5.01
CA ILE A 161 -11.57 10.91 -5.56
C ILE A 161 -12.87 11.00 -6.37
N ASP A 162 -12.96 10.24 -7.46
CA ASP A 162 -14.17 10.22 -8.28
C ASP A 162 -15.38 9.74 -7.48
N ARG A 163 -16.41 10.58 -7.42
CA ARG A 163 -17.61 10.29 -6.63
C ARG A 163 -18.36 9.06 -7.15
N ALA A 164 -18.67 9.04 -8.44
CA ALA A 164 -19.58 8.08 -9.05
C ALA A 164 -18.92 6.71 -9.29
N GLN A 165 -17.65 6.71 -9.72
CA GLN A 165 -16.91 5.49 -10.04
C GLN A 165 -16.33 4.82 -8.79
N PHE A 166 -16.09 5.59 -7.73
CA PHE A 166 -15.34 5.10 -6.59
C PHE A 166 -15.97 5.38 -5.23
N HIS A 167 -16.22 6.66 -4.90
CA HIS A 167 -16.63 7.05 -3.54
C HIS A 167 -17.96 6.42 -3.15
N GLU A 168 -19.01 6.63 -3.95
CA GLU A 168 -20.35 6.12 -3.66
C GLU A 168 -20.43 4.58 -3.68
N PRO A 169 -19.86 3.87 -4.68
CA PRO A 169 -19.84 2.41 -4.67
C PRO A 169 -19.16 1.81 -3.44
N LEU A 170 -18.01 2.36 -3.03
CA LEU A 170 -17.31 1.87 -1.85
C LEU A 170 -18.07 2.21 -0.56
N LEU A 171 -18.65 3.41 -0.48
CA LEU A 171 -19.42 3.85 0.68
C LEU A 171 -20.65 2.97 0.90
N ALA A 172 -21.41 2.65 -0.15
CA ALA A 172 -22.55 1.74 -0.10
C ALA A 172 -22.13 0.31 0.31
N GLN A 173 -20.98 -0.16 -0.17
CA GLN A 173 -20.46 -1.47 0.20
C GLN A 173 -20.07 -1.53 1.68
N LEU A 174 -19.36 -0.52 2.18
CA LEU A 174 -18.95 -0.44 3.59
C LEU A 174 -20.14 -0.25 4.53
N GLU A 175 -21.16 0.49 4.10
CA GLU A 175 -22.43 0.62 4.84
C GLU A 175 -23.12 -0.74 4.99
N SER A 176 -23.28 -1.47 3.89
CA SER A 176 -23.87 -2.83 3.91
C SER A 176 -23.11 -3.77 4.83
N LEU A 177 -21.78 -3.79 4.75
CA LEU A 177 -20.93 -4.64 5.60
C LEU A 177 -20.89 -4.18 7.06
N SER A 178 -21.21 -2.92 7.35
CA SER A 178 -21.26 -2.41 8.73
C SER A 178 -22.40 -2.99 9.55
N GLU A 179 -23.40 -3.58 8.89
CA GLU A 179 -24.56 -4.27 9.50
C GLU A 179 -24.40 -5.80 9.46
N HIS A 180 -23.20 -6.31 9.13
CA HIS A 180 -22.93 -7.73 9.03
C HIS A 180 -23.03 -8.43 10.41
N PRO A 181 -23.55 -9.68 10.50
CA PRO A 181 -23.70 -10.39 11.78
C PRO A 181 -22.36 -10.75 12.44
N GLU A 182 -21.27 -10.81 11.68
CA GLU A 182 -19.92 -10.97 12.23
C GLU A 182 -19.41 -9.62 12.78
N PRO A 183 -19.20 -9.49 14.10
CA PRO A 183 -18.94 -8.19 14.74
C PRO A 183 -17.63 -7.50 14.32
N HIS A 184 -16.56 -8.26 14.04
CA HIS A 184 -15.27 -7.67 13.69
C HIS A 184 -15.30 -7.02 12.31
N LEU A 185 -15.94 -7.66 11.34
CA LEU A 185 -16.19 -7.15 9.99
C LEU A 185 -17.13 -5.95 10.05
N ALA A 186 -18.22 -6.03 10.81
CA ALA A 186 -19.13 -4.92 11.01
C ALA A 186 -18.42 -3.68 11.57
N GLN A 187 -17.64 -3.86 12.63
CA GLN A 187 -16.87 -2.79 13.26
C GLN A 187 -15.82 -2.20 12.31
N ALA A 188 -15.03 -3.04 11.64
CA ALA A 188 -14.01 -2.59 10.70
C ALA A 188 -14.63 -1.80 9.53
N SER A 189 -15.77 -2.28 9.01
CA SER A 189 -16.50 -1.65 7.91
C SER A 189 -17.05 -0.30 8.31
N ARG A 190 -17.65 -0.21 9.51
CA ARG A 190 -18.15 1.05 10.05
C ARG A 190 -17.05 2.09 10.24
N HIS A 191 -15.86 1.66 10.69
CA HIS A 191 -14.72 2.57 10.83
C HIS A 191 -14.24 3.07 9.46
N ALA A 192 -14.10 2.17 8.48
CA ALA A 192 -13.72 2.55 7.12
C ALA A 192 -14.75 3.50 6.50
N TYR A 193 -16.05 3.24 6.68
CA TYR A 193 -17.15 4.09 6.22
C TYR A 193 -17.04 5.51 6.76
N LEU A 194 -16.86 5.67 8.07
CA LEU A 194 -16.71 6.98 8.71
C LEU A 194 -15.45 7.71 8.24
N GLY A 195 -14.36 6.98 7.98
CA GLY A 195 -13.15 7.55 7.40
C GLY A 195 -13.38 8.07 5.97
N LEU A 196 -14.09 7.31 5.14
CA LEU A 196 -14.38 7.67 3.75
C LEU A 196 -15.28 8.90 3.65
N LEU A 197 -16.25 9.06 4.56
CA LEU A 197 -17.07 10.28 4.66
C LEU A 197 -16.26 11.54 4.92
N ASN A 198 -15.08 11.43 5.55
CA ASN A 198 -14.20 12.57 5.82
C ASN A 198 -13.26 12.90 4.65
N ILE A 199 -13.31 12.13 3.56
CA ILE A 199 -12.53 12.41 2.35
C ILE A 199 -13.43 13.11 1.34
N ALA A 200 -13.04 14.31 0.92
CA ALA A 200 -13.75 15.06 -0.12
C ALA A 200 -13.63 14.34 -1.48
N ASP A 201 -14.74 14.20 -2.18
CA ASP A 201 -14.79 13.73 -3.57
C ASP A 201 -14.50 14.88 -4.57
N ASN A 202 -14.42 14.55 -5.86
CA ASN A 202 -14.19 15.51 -6.94
C ASN A 202 -15.37 16.45 -7.22
N GLU A 203 -16.54 16.23 -6.64
CA GLU A 203 -17.75 17.06 -6.78
C GLU A 203 -18.05 17.90 -5.54
N THR A 204 -17.33 17.72 -4.43
CA THR A 204 -17.63 18.34 -3.13
C THR A 204 -17.57 19.87 -3.20
N ALA A 205 -16.76 20.43 -4.11
CA ALA A 205 -16.71 21.87 -4.39
C ALA A 205 -18.02 22.43 -5.00
N TRP A 206 -18.85 21.58 -5.61
CA TRP A 206 -20.09 21.95 -6.29
C TRP A 206 -21.35 21.69 -5.44
N GLN A 207 -21.24 20.93 -4.35
CA GLN A 207 -22.35 20.64 -3.44
C GLN A 207 -22.63 21.77 -2.41
N GLY A 208 -21.76 22.78 -2.37
CA GLY A 208 -21.89 23.95 -1.48
C GLY A 208 -22.59 25.18 -2.08
N PHE A 209 -23.24 25.06 -3.25
CA PHE A 209 -23.98 26.13 -3.93
C PHE A 209 -25.49 25.87 -3.93
#